data_AF-A0A9P9DPC4-F1
#
_entry.id   AF-A0A9P9DPC4-F1
#
_cell.length_a   1.000
_cell.length_b   1.000
_cell.length_c   1.000
_cell.angle_alpha   90.00
_cell.angle_beta   90.00
_cell.angle_gamma   90.00
#
_symmetry.space_group_name_H-M   'P 1'
#
loop_
_entity.id
_entity.type
_entity.pdbx_description
1 polymer ?
#
loop_
_entity_poly.entity_id
_entity_poly.type
_entity_poly.pdbx_seq_one_letter_code
_entity_poly.pdbx_strand_id
1 'polypeptide(L)'
;LIETMNGQITWAKFTKNAEVGDPVLQSRSERITIAFKGKYEPELDNVGAIPHMERDAEEAKSLYCPSKNQFMPIVEYQGGDVPVDLLEVLAVRLKVSLYFFEMKELIVQDDVSIVKGWICCRLRPSMKSFSKLIQQTDHFNVNGQESFKPLFDGDRRLVIEVSFQQQASDDMKPIRLDVKFHDHSCYGAISGFPMTLKVSLSPCEYSHFLLLSVLRPWL
;
A
#
# COMPACT_ATOMS: atom_id res chain seq x y z
N LEU A 1 -4.59 -14.62 33.46
CA LEU A 1 -4.94 -15.61 32.43
C LEU A 1 -5.49 -14.89 31.20
N ILE A 2 -4.71 -14.79 30.13
CA ILE A 2 -5.17 -14.37 28.80
C ILE A 2 -5.14 -15.64 27.95
N GLU A 3 -6.08 -16.56 28.18
CA GLU A 3 -6.07 -17.91 27.55
C GLU A 3 -6.70 -17.94 26.15
N THR A 4 -7.17 -16.81 25.60
CA THR A 4 -8.03 -16.83 24.40
C THR A 4 -7.63 -15.82 23.30
N MET A 5 -6.45 -15.22 23.37
CA MET A 5 -5.92 -14.43 22.25
C MET A 5 -5.36 -15.35 21.16
N ASN A 6 -6.25 -15.85 20.30
CA ASN A 6 -5.87 -16.64 19.14
C ASN A 6 -5.90 -15.76 17.88
N GLY A 7 -4.71 -15.39 17.38
CA GLY A 7 -4.57 -14.56 16.18
C GLY A 7 -5.17 -15.19 14.93
N GLN A 8 -5.20 -16.53 14.83
CA GLN A 8 -5.81 -17.26 13.71
C GLN A 8 -7.33 -17.09 13.69
N ILE A 9 -7.99 -17.22 14.85
CA ILE A 9 -9.45 -17.06 14.95
C ILE A 9 -9.85 -15.61 14.63
N THR A 10 -9.12 -14.63 15.16
CA THR A 10 -9.39 -13.21 14.90
C THR A 10 -9.16 -12.85 13.43
N TRP A 11 -8.08 -13.35 12.83
CA TRP A 11 -7.81 -13.16 11.40
C TRP A 11 -8.92 -13.79 10.55
N ALA A 12 -9.32 -15.03 10.83
CA ALA A 12 -10.42 -15.68 10.09
C ALA A 12 -11.74 -14.90 10.18
N LYS A 13 -12.07 -14.34 11.35
CA LYS A 13 -13.22 -13.45 11.53
C LYS A 13 -13.09 -12.17 10.70
N PHE A 14 -11.93 -11.53 10.71
CA PHE A 14 -11.64 -10.35 9.90
C PHE A 14 -11.80 -10.66 8.42
N THR A 15 -11.18 -11.72 7.91
CA THR A 15 -11.25 -12.14 6.50
C THR A 15 -12.70 -12.35 6.08
N LYS A 16 -13.48 -13.11 6.85
CA LYS A 16 -14.90 -13.37 6.56
C LYS A 16 -15.74 -12.09 6.53
N ASN A 17 -15.48 -11.15 7.44
CA ASN A 17 -16.22 -9.89 7.49
C ASN A 17 -15.80 -8.95 6.34
N ALA A 18 -14.52 -8.90 6.03
CA ALA A 18 -13.98 -8.08 4.94
C ALA A 18 -14.43 -8.59 3.57
N GLU A 19 -14.51 -9.91 3.35
CA GLU A 19 -15.05 -10.51 2.12
C GLU A 19 -16.48 -10.03 1.82
N VAL A 20 -17.30 -9.87 2.85
CA VAL A 20 -18.71 -9.51 2.71
C VAL A 20 -18.92 -7.99 2.65
N GLY A 21 -18.11 -7.21 3.38
CA GLY A 21 -18.32 -5.76 3.55
C GLY A 21 -17.39 -4.86 2.74
N ASP A 22 -16.16 -5.29 2.48
CA ASP A 22 -15.13 -4.49 1.79
C ASP A 22 -13.98 -5.37 1.24
N PRO A 23 -14.13 -5.92 0.01
CA PRO A 23 -13.09 -6.73 -0.63
C PRO A 23 -11.77 -5.98 -0.85
N VAL A 24 -11.82 -4.64 -0.93
CA VAL A 24 -10.62 -3.80 -1.09
C VAL A 24 -9.84 -3.78 0.22
N LEU A 25 -10.51 -3.69 1.38
CA LEU A 25 -9.88 -3.78 2.69
C LEU A 25 -9.15 -5.13 2.87
N GLN A 26 -9.76 -6.23 2.47
CA GLN A 26 -9.10 -7.55 2.48
C GLN A 26 -7.85 -7.55 1.59
N SER A 27 -7.95 -7.00 0.39
CA SER A 27 -6.83 -6.92 -0.58
C SER A 27 -5.66 -6.07 -0.08
N ARG A 28 -5.92 -5.12 0.83
CA ARG A 28 -4.89 -4.29 1.48
C ARG A 28 -4.29 -4.92 2.74
N SER A 29 -4.89 -6.00 3.22
CA SER A 29 -4.56 -6.60 4.51
C SER A 29 -3.87 -7.92 4.28
N GLU A 30 -2.59 -7.98 4.62
CA GLU A 30 -1.82 -9.22 4.59
C GLU A 30 -1.35 -9.57 6.00
N ARG A 31 -1.52 -10.84 6.36
CA ARG A 31 -1.01 -11.37 7.62
C ARG A 31 0.20 -12.24 7.33
N ILE A 32 1.35 -11.81 7.82
CA ILE A 32 2.54 -12.65 7.88
C ILE A 32 2.27 -13.71 8.95
N THR A 33 2.21 -14.96 8.52
CA THR A 33 2.00 -16.10 9.44
C THR A 33 3.18 -17.04 9.28
N ILE A 34 3.85 -17.35 10.39
CA ILE A 34 4.86 -18.39 10.45
C ILE A 34 4.12 -19.67 10.81
N ALA A 35 4.22 -20.69 9.95
CA ALA A 35 3.70 -22.01 10.27
C ALA A 35 4.68 -22.71 11.20
N PHE A 36 4.32 -22.87 12.47
CA PHE A 36 5.12 -23.65 13.41
C PHE A 36 5.03 -25.14 13.07
N LYS A 37 6.15 -25.87 13.14
CA LYS A 37 6.16 -27.32 12.84
C LYS A 37 5.32 -28.13 13.82
N GLY A 38 5.28 -27.70 15.08
CA GLY A 38 4.26 -28.14 16.03
C GLY A 38 2.95 -27.45 15.68
N LYS A 39 1.85 -28.18 15.53
CA LYS A 39 0.52 -27.66 15.15
C LYS A 39 -0.06 -26.58 16.09
N TYR A 40 0.70 -26.12 17.08
CA TYR A 40 0.32 -25.17 18.11
C TYR A 40 1.37 -24.04 18.18
N GLU A 41 0.87 -22.81 18.24
CA GLU A 41 1.67 -21.61 18.51
C GLU A 41 2.25 -21.70 19.94
N PRO A 42 3.56 -21.46 20.14
CA PRO A 42 4.16 -21.49 21.47
C PRO A 42 3.53 -20.46 22.40
N GLU A 43 3.52 -20.74 23.71
CA GLU A 43 3.09 -19.78 24.73
C GLU A 43 3.99 -18.54 24.74
N LEU A 44 3.41 -17.37 25.03
CA LEU A 44 4.08 -16.07 24.94
C LEU A 44 5.35 -15.97 25.82
N ASP A 45 5.35 -16.65 26.96
CA ASP A 45 6.43 -16.67 27.96
C ASP A 45 7.32 -17.92 27.90
N ASN A 46 7.11 -18.80 26.92
CA ASN A 46 7.94 -19.98 26.74
C ASN A 46 9.30 -19.59 26.14
N VAL A 47 10.27 -19.26 26.99
CA VAL A 47 11.64 -18.89 26.56
C VAL A 47 12.37 -20.07 25.89
N GLY A 48 12.07 -21.32 26.27
CA GLY A 48 12.56 -22.52 25.58
C GLY A 48 12.03 -22.64 24.13
N ALA A 49 10.92 -21.95 23.87
CA ALA A 49 10.38 -21.43 22.63
C ALA A 49 11.36 -21.02 21.52
N ILE A 50 12.27 -20.16 21.95
CA ILE A 50 12.87 -19.14 21.09
C ILE A 50 13.73 -19.77 19.98
N PRO A 51 14.64 -20.73 20.27
CA PRO A 51 15.52 -21.27 19.23
C PRO A 51 14.80 -21.97 18.07
N HIS A 52 13.63 -22.57 18.32
CA HIS A 52 12.85 -23.19 17.26
C HIS A 52 11.92 -22.19 16.57
N MET A 53 11.40 -21.19 17.27
CA MET A 53 10.68 -20.07 16.65
C MET A 53 11.56 -19.31 15.66
N GLU A 54 12.83 -19.07 16.01
CA GLU A 54 13.81 -18.45 15.11
C GLU A 54 14.04 -19.29 13.84
N ARG A 55 14.17 -20.62 14.01
CA ARG A 55 14.34 -21.55 12.89
C ARG A 55 13.10 -21.59 11.98
N ASP A 56 11.92 -21.71 12.56
CA ASP A 56 10.66 -21.74 11.83
C ASP A 56 10.43 -20.40 11.09
N ALA A 57 10.83 -19.28 11.69
CA ALA A 57 10.79 -17.97 11.04
C ALA A 57 11.73 -17.87 9.83
N GLU A 58 12.96 -18.39 9.96
CA GLU A 58 13.93 -18.40 8.86
C GLU A 58 13.47 -19.29 7.69
N GLU A 59 12.89 -20.45 7.99
CA GLU A 59 12.27 -21.31 6.98
C GLU A 59 11.06 -20.61 6.32
N ALA A 60 10.24 -19.89 7.08
CA ALA A 60 9.08 -19.16 6.55
C ALA A 60 9.46 -17.99 5.63
N LYS A 61 10.59 -17.30 5.87
CA LYS A 61 11.09 -16.25 4.96
C LYS A 61 11.25 -16.76 3.52
N SER A 62 11.66 -18.02 3.36
CA SER A 62 11.85 -18.64 2.04
C SER A 62 10.53 -18.97 1.30
N LEU A 63 9.39 -18.97 2.01
CA LEU A 63 8.10 -19.42 1.49
C LEU A 63 7.08 -18.30 1.29
N TYR A 64 7.46 -17.04 1.55
CA TYR A 64 6.52 -15.94 1.39
C TYR A 64 6.12 -15.72 -0.07
N CYS A 65 4.84 -15.97 -0.37
CA CYS A 65 4.23 -15.67 -1.65
C CYS A 65 3.20 -14.55 -1.43
N PRO A 66 3.53 -13.28 -1.77
CA PRO A 66 2.58 -12.18 -1.61
C PRO A 66 1.33 -12.46 -2.44
N SER A 67 0.16 -12.05 -1.92
CA SER A 67 -1.10 -12.30 -2.60
C SER A 67 -1.15 -11.56 -3.93
N LYS A 68 -1.54 -12.25 -5.02
CA LYS A 68 -1.63 -11.67 -6.36
C LYS A 68 -2.81 -10.70 -6.48
N ASN A 69 -2.61 -9.47 -6.03
CA ASN A 69 -3.62 -8.42 -6.04
C ASN A 69 -3.07 -7.07 -6.55
N GLN A 70 -3.97 -6.11 -6.75
CA GLN A 70 -3.61 -4.80 -7.29
C GLN A 70 -2.64 -3.99 -6.42
N PHE A 71 -2.51 -4.27 -5.12
CA PHE A 71 -1.60 -3.60 -4.18
C PHE A 71 -0.21 -4.26 -4.12
N MET A 72 0.05 -5.28 -4.94
CA MET A 72 1.38 -5.87 -5.00
C MET A 72 2.44 -4.82 -5.40
N PRO A 73 3.65 -4.92 -4.81
CA PRO A 73 4.80 -4.20 -5.32
C PRO A 73 5.03 -4.53 -6.79
N ILE A 74 5.45 -3.54 -7.58
CA ILE A 74 5.87 -3.77 -8.97
C ILE A 74 7.37 -4.06 -8.93
N VAL A 75 7.78 -5.24 -9.35
CA VAL A 75 9.20 -5.61 -9.45
C VAL A 75 9.68 -5.21 -10.84
N GLU A 76 10.79 -4.48 -10.92
CA GLU A 76 11.47 -4.26 -12.20
C GLU A 76 11.96 -5.61 -12.72
N TYR A 77 11.33 -6.07 -13.80
CA TYR A 77 11.70 -7.32 -14.47
C TYR A 77 13.13 -7.21 -15.01
N GLN A 78 14.11 -7.71 -14.24
CA GLN A 78 15.42 -8.10 -14.77
C GLN A 78 15.38 -9.61 -15.07
N GLY A 79 14.62 -10.01 -16.09
CA GLY A 79 14.69 -11.35 -16.70
C GLY A 79 14.83 -12.53 -15.74
N GLY A 80 13.77 -12.86 -14.99
CA GLY A 80 13.69 -14.08 -14.18
C GLY A 80 12.68 -13.94 -13.03
N ASP A 81 12.24 -15.09 -12.49
CA ASP A 81 11.54 -15.17 -11.20
C ASP A 81 12.50 -14.74 -10.08
N VAL A 82 12.73 -13.44 -9.92
CA VAL A 82 13.48 -12.92 -8.77
C VAL A 82 12.61 -13.15 -7.54
N PRO A 83 13.04 -13.98 -6.57
CA PRO A 83 12.34 -14.09 -5.31
C PRO A 83 12.36 -12.71 -4.67
N VAL A 84 11.18 -12.08 -4.53
CA VAL A 84 11.09 -10.79 -3.87
C VAL A 84 11.31 -11.05 -2.38
N ASP A 85 12.39 -10.54 -1.81
CA ASP A 85 12.65 -10.66 -0.39
C ASP A 85 11.46 -10.05 0.38
N LEU A 86 10.82 -10.87 1.22
CA LEU A 86 9.71 -10.44 2.06
C LEU A 86 10.08 -9.20 2.87
N LEU A 87 11.29 -9.16 3.44
CA LEU A 87 11.73 -8.04 4.26
C LEU A 87 11.87 -6.77 3.43
N GLU A 88 12.32 -6.89 2.19
CA GLU A 88 12.38 -5.79 1.24
C GLU A 88 10.97 -5.26 0.92
N VAL A 89 10.03 -6.14 0.59
CA VAL A 89 8.62 -5.76 0.34
C VAL A 89 8.02 -5.02 1.52
N LEU A 90 8.24 -5.54 2.73
CA LEU A 90 7.73 -4.91 3.95
C LEU A 90 8.38 -3.57 4.21
N ALA A 91 9.71 -3.46 4.03
CA ALA A 91 10.43 -2.20 4.18
C ALA A 91 9.91 -1.15 3.19
N VAL A 92 9.73 -1.51 1.92
CA VAL A 92 9.12 -0.64 0.91
C VAL A 92 7.72 -0.24 1.34
N ARG A 93 6.84 -1.19 1.69
CA ARG A 93 5.47 -0.89 2.11
C ARG A 93 5.40 0.07 3.31
N LEU A 94 6.28 -0.09 4.29
CA LEU A 94 6.36 0.82 5.43
C LEU A 94 6.82 2.20 5.00
N LYS A 95 7.85 2.31 4.15
CA LYS A 95 8.32 3.60 3.64
C LYS A 95 7.25 4.31 2.79
N VAL A 96 6.59 3.61 1.86
CA VAL A 96 5.57 4.22 0.98
C VAL A 96 4.33 4.67 1.75
N SER A 97 4.04 4.05 2.90
CA SER A 97 2.95 4.48 3.78
C SER A 97 3.15 5.91 4.32
N LEU A 98 4.37 6.45 4.26
CA LEU A 98 4.66 7.83 4.65
C LEU A 98 4.31 8.83 3.56
N TYR A 99 4.04 8.37 2.33
CA TYR A 99 3.53 9.19 1.24
C TYR A 99 2.03 9.04 1.08
N PHE A 100 1.38 10.14 0.69
CA PHE A 100 -0.05 10.16 0.42
C PHE A 100 -0.35 11.17 -0.69
N PHE A 101 -1.50 11.01 -1.33
CA PHE A 101 -2.01 11.95 -2.31
C PHE A 101 -3.05 12.86 -1.67
N GLU A 102 -2.92 14.16 -1.90
CA GLU A 102 -3.90 15.17 -1.54
C GLU A 102 -4.53 15.73 -2.81
N MET A 103 -5.81 15.42 -3.04
CA MET A 103 -6.51 15.93 -4.21
C MET A 103 -6.74 17.43 -4.08
N LYS A 104 -6.46 18.16 -5.17
CA LYS A 104 -6.76 19.59 -5.33
C LYS A 104 -8.04 19.81 -6.13
N GLU A 105 -8.15 19.12 -7.26
CA GLU A 105 -9.15 19.39 -8.28
C GLU A 105 -9.52 18.09 -9.00
N LEU A 106 -10.81 17.93 -9.29
CA LEU A 106 -11.35 16.90 -10.17
C LEU A 106 -12.12 17.61 -11.28
N ILE A 107 -11.66 17.46 -12.52
CA ILE A 107 -12.32 18.00 -13.71
C ILE A 107 -12.96 16.83 -14.45
N VAL A 108 -14.24 16.97 -14.79
CA VAL A 108 -14.98 15.98 -15.55
C VAL A 108 -15.27 16.57 -16.91
N GLN A 109 -14.80 15.89 -17.97
CA GLN A 109 -15.07 16.25 -19.35
C GLN A 109 -15.60 15.00 -20.06
N ASP A 110 -16.91 14.98 -20.30
CA ASP A 110 -17.61 13.83 -20.86
C ASP A 110 -17.30 12.53 -20.08
N ASP A 111 -16.69 11.56 -20.74
CA ASP A 111 -16.30 10.26 -20.16
C ASP A 111 -14.89 10.27 -19.54
N VAL A 112 -14.19 11.41 -19.52
CA VAL A 112 -12.83 11.53 -18.99
C VAL A 112 -12.83 12.34 -17.70
N SER A 113 -12.32 11.72 -16.64
CA SER A 113 -12.03 12.40 -15.38
C SER A 113 -10.55 12.72 -15.27
N ILE A 114 -10.22 13.99 -15.04
CA ILE A 114 -8.87 14.49 -14.81
C ILE A 114 -8.75 14.82 -13.32
N VAL A 115 -7.87 14.12 -12.63
CA VAL A 115 -7.57 14.34 -11.22
C VAL A 115 -6.26 15.09 -11.11
N LYS A 116 -6.26 16.20 -10.38
CA LYS A 116 -5.05 16.95 -10.03
C LYS A 116 -4.88 17.04 -8.53
N GLY A 117 -3.64 17.04 -8.08
CA GLY A 117 -3.33 17.17 -6.66
C GLY A 117 -1.85 17.13 -6.41
N TRP A 118 -1.50 16.74 -5.19
CA TRP A 118 -0.12 16.69 -4.75
C TRP A 118 0.21 15.36 -4.11
N ILE A 119 1.42 14.86 -4.38
CA ILE A 119 2.05 13.83 -3.56
C ILE A 119 2.73 14.55 -2.39
N CYS A 120 2.34 14.16 -1.19
CA CYS A 120 2.76 14.74 0.08
C CYS A 120 3.44 13.68 0.96
N CYS A 121 4.20 14.15 1.97
CA CYS A 121 4.83 13.29 2.97
C CYS A 121 4.26 13.56 4.37
N ARG A 122 4.01 12.50 5.14
CA ARG A 122 3.51 12.56 6.53
C ARG A 122 4.56 13.07 7.51
N LEU A 123 5.85 12.85 7.22
CA LEU A 123 6.93 13.30 8.08
C LEU A 123 7.15 14.81 7.94
N ARG A 124 7.48 15.47 9.05
CA ARG A 124 7.77 16.91 9.06
C ARG A 124 9.20 17.16 8.57
N PRO A 125 9.45 18.25 7.82
CA PRO A 125 10.78 18.57 7.30
C PRO A 125 11.88 18.65 8.35
N SER A 126 11.53 19.12 9.55
CA SER A 126 12.44 19.22 10.70
C SER A 126 12.94 17.87 11.23
N MET A 127 12.38 16.74 10.78
CA MET A 127 12.76 15.41 11.24
C MET A 127 13.88 14.84 10.37
N LYS A 128 14.93 14.30 11.00
CA LYS A 128 15.99 13.57 10.28
C LYS A 128 15.46 12.39 9.45
N SER A 129 14.35 11.79 9.88
CA SER A 129 13.68 10.73 9.12
C SER A 129 13.06 11.24 7.81
N PHE A 130 12.58 12.48 7.76
CA PHE A 130 12.07 13.09 6.54
C PHE A 130 13.19 13.23 5.52
N SER A 131 14.30 13.88 5.88
CA SER A 131 15.41 14.08 4.95
C SER A 131 15.98 12.75 4.44
N LYS A 132 16.12 11.74 5.32
CA LYS A 132 16.53 10.40 4.93
C LYS A 132 15.55 9.75 3.95
N LEU A 133 14.25 9.84 4.20
CA LEU A 133 13.23 9.26 3.32
C LEU A 133 13.26 9.93 1.93
N ILE A 134 13.34 11.26 1.87
CA ILE A 134 13.42 12.00 0.60
C ILE A 134 14.68 11.64 -0.17
N GLN A 135 15.84 11.61 0.49
CA GLN A 135 17.12 11.23 -0.15
C GLN A 135 17.15 9.79 -0.66
N GLN A 136 16.39 8.89 -0.04
CA GLN A 136 16.25 7.51 -0.50
C GLN A 136 15.26 7.37 -1.67
N THR A 137 14.40 8.36 -1.89
CA THR A 137 13.37 8.30 -2.93
C THR A 137 13.98 8.70 -4.26
N ASP A 138 13.97 7.78 -5.22
CA ASP A 138 14.47 8.05 -6.56
C ASP A 138 13.43 8.84 -7.35
N HIS A 139 12.24 8.27 -7.52
CA HIS A 139 11.15 8.92 -8.23
C HIS A 139 9.79 8.32 -7.88
N PHE A 140 8.73 9.09 -8.16
CA PHE A 140 7.34 8.63 -8.15
C PHE A 140 6.90 8.31 -9.57
N ASN A 141 6.19 7.21 -9.76
CA ASN A 141 5.56 6.84 -11.02
C ASN A 141 4.05 7.03 -10.93
N VAL A 142 3.50 7.89 -11.78
CA VAL A 142 2.06 8.15 -11.90
C VAL A 142 1.52 7.37 -13.08
N ASN A 143 0.67 6.38 -12.79
CA ASN A 143 -0.04 5.55 -13.76
C ASN A 143 0.84 4.96 -14.88
N GLY A 144 2.10 4.63 -14.57
CA GLY A 144 3.04 4.01 -15.51
C GLY A 144 3.69 4.96 -16.52
N GLN A 145 3.46 6.27 -16.43
CA GLN A 145 3.85 7.21 -17.50
C GLN A 145 4.74 8.36 -17.03
N GLU A 146 4.48 8.95 -15.86
CA GLU A 146 5.20 10.15 -15.43
C GLU A 146 6.08 9.86 -14.22
N SER A 147 7.37 10.25 -14.33
CA SER A 147 8.37 10.09 -13.28
C SER A 147 8.68 11.43 -12.62
N PHE A 148 8.40 11.56 -11.32
CA PHE A 148 8.67 12.77 -10.55
C PHE A 148 9.77 12.53 -9.53
N LYS A 149 10.84 13.30 -9.58
CA LYS A 149 11.90 13.24 -8.57
C LYS A 149 11.62 14.24 -7.45
N PRO A 150 11.63 13.84 -6.18
CA PRO A 150 11.47 14.78 -5.09
C PRO A 150 12.71 15.68 -5.01
N LEU A 151 12.50 16.99 -5.07
CA LEU A 151 13.56 17.97 -4.79
C LEU A 151 13.64 18.19 -3.28
N PHE A 152 14.79 17.87 -2.70
CA PHE A 152 15.05 18.17 -1.29
C PHE A 152 15.51 19.62 -1.14
N ASP A 153 14.62 20.47 -0.64
CA ASP A 153 14.89 21.90 -0.34
C ASP A 153 14.92 22.15 1.17
N GLY A 154 15.62 21.28 1.91
CA GLY A 154 15.81 21.40 3.35
C GLY A 154 14.50 21.32 4.15
N ASP A 155 14.03 22.48 4.64
CA ASP A 155 12.91 22.62 5.58
C ASP A 155 11.52 22.66 4.93
N ARG A 156 11.44 22.51 3.60
CA ARG A 156 10.16 22.52 2.91
C ARG A 156 9.46 21.17 2.99
N ARG A 157 8.13 21.21 3.11
CA ARG A 157 7.29 20.01 2.98
C ARG A 157 7.44 19.46 1.57
N LEU A 158 7.42 18.13 1.44
CA LEU A 158 7.31 17.53 0.13
C LEU A 158 5.93 17.82 -0.45
N VAL A 159 5.91 18.48 -1.59
CA VAL A 159 4.71 18.76 -2.38
C VAL A 159 5.10 18.59 -3.85
N ILE A 160 4.65 17.50 -4.47
CA ILE A 160 4.86 17.25 -5.90
C ILE A 160 3.50 17.34 -6.59
N GLU A 161 3.32 18.32 -7.45
CA GLU A 161 2.10 18.45 -8.24
C GLU A 161 2.03 17.33 -9.28
N VAL A 162 0.90 16.62 -9.32
CA VAL A 162 0.65 15.54 -10.26
C VAL A 162 -0.76 15.65 -10.84
N SER A 163 -0.90 15.17 -12.07
CA SER A 163 -2.18 15.11 -12.78
C SER A 163 -2.29 13.77 -13.48
N PHE A 164 -3.44 13.10 -13.38
CA PHE A 164 -3.70 11.86 -14.10
C PHE A 164 -5.15 11.79 -14.56
N GLN A 165 -5.37 11.02 -15.62
CA GLN A 165 -6.68 10.89 -16.26
C GLN A 165 -7.17 9.45 -16.14
N GLN A 166 -8.47 9.27 -15.98
CA GLN A 166 -9.14 7.98 -16.06
C GLN A 166 -10.43 8.13 -16.84
N GLN A 167 -10.61 7.25 -17.82
CA GLN A 167 -11.83 7.17 -18.61
C GLN A 167 -12.87 6.30 -17.91
N ALA A 168 -14.12 6.76 -17.91
CA ALA A 168 -15.30 6.02 -17.49
C ALA A 168 -15.51 4.78 -18.37
N SER A 169 -15.08 3.60 -17.91
CA SER A 169 -15.38 2.32 -18.56
C SER A 169 -15.67 1.21 -17.54
N ASP A 170 -16.41 0.18 -17.95
CA ASP A 170 -16.76 -0.93 -17.04
C ASP A 170 -15.55 -1.79 -16.63
N ASP A 171 -14.44 -1.72 -17.39
CA ASP A 171 -13.17 -2.43 -17.15
C ASP A 171 -12.06 -1.50 -16.64
N MET A 172 -12.40 -0.51 -15.79
CA MET A 172 -11.40 0.42 -15.26
C MET A 172 -10.27 -0.31 -14.53
N LYS A 173 -9.07 -0.23 -15.11
CA LYS A 173 -7.85 -0.52 -14.35
C LYS A 173 -7.68 0.54 -13.27
N PRO A 174 -7.27 0.14 -12.05
CA PRO A 174 -7.04 1.09 -11.00
C PRO A 174 -5.85 1.98 -11.35
N ILE A 175 -5.99 3.28 -11.09
CA ILE A 175 -4.88 4.22 -11.15
C ILE A 175 -3.89 3.85 -10.05
N ARG A 176 -2.60 3.85 -10.36
CA ARG A 176 -1.53 3.66 -9.38
C ARG A 176 -0.67 4.91 -9.25
N LEU A 177 -0.31 5.21 -8.02
CA LEU A 177 0.74 6.15 -7.66
C LEU A 177 1.79 5.36 -6.89
N ASP A 178 2.90 5.08 -7.56
CA ASP A 178 3.97 4.24 -7.05
C ASP A 178 5.21 5.09 -6.75
N VAL A 179 6.07 4.60 -5.87
CA VAL A 179 7.37 5.23 -5.58
C VAL A 179 8.47 4.19 -5.65
N LYS A 180 9.60 4.61 -6.24
CA LYS A 180 10.85 3.87 -6.30
C LYS A 180 11.83 4.45 -5.31
N PHE A 181 12.49 3.58 -4.56
CA PHE A 181 13.61 3.95 -3.70
C PHE A 181 14.92 3.45 -4.30
N HIS A 182 16.02 4.17 -4.09
CA HIS A 182 17.34 3.79 -4.58
C HIS A 182 17.84 2.45 -4.01
N ASP A 183 17.44 2.11 -2.79
CA ASP A 183 17.88 0.90 -2.06
C ASP A 183 16.95 -0.31 -2.25
N HIS A 184 15.96 -0.24 -3.15
CA HIS A 184 14.97 -1.31 -3.36
C HIS A 184 14.76 -1.63 -4.85
N SER A 185 14.63 -2.92 -5.16
CA SER A 185 14.38 -3.50 -6.48
C SER A 185 12.92 -3.33 -6.95
N CYS A 186 11.98 -3.07 -6.03
CA CYS A 186 10.56 -2.93 -6.34
C CYS A 186 10.02 -1.50 -6.10
N TYR A 187 8.86 -1.24 -6.70
CA TYR A 187 8.03 -0.06 -6.47
C TYR A 187 6.93 -0.41 -5.47
N GLY A 188 6.57 0.54 -4.62
CA GLY A 188 5.40 0.42 -3.75
C GLY A 188 4.36 1.48 -4.05
N ALA A 189 3.08 1.12 -3.98
CA ALA A 189 1.98 2.07 -4.08
C ALA A 189 1.89 2.92 -2.80
N ILE A 190 1.76 4.24 -2.95
CA ILE A 190 1.61 5.16 -1.82
C ILE A 190 0.23 5.00 -1.15
N SER A 191 0.07 5.57 0.05
CA SER A 191 -1.19 5.49 0.78
C SER A 191 -2.38 6.05 -0.03
N GLY A 192 -3.42 5.23 -0.18
CA GLY A 192 -4.64 5.58 -0.92
C GLY A 192 -4.69 5.04 -2.35
N PHE A 193 -3.61 4.41 -2.82
CA PHE A 193 -3.51 3.82 -4.16
C PHE A 193 -3.14 2.34 -4.09
N PRO A 194 -3.42 1.55 -5.15
CA PRO A 194 -4.29 1.85 -6.29
C PRO A 194 -5.72 2.27 -5.95
N MET A 195 -6.32 3.09 -6.82
CA MET A 195 -7.72 3.53 -6.69
C MET A 195 -8.46 3.58 -8.02
N THR A 196 -9.79 3.52 -7.97
CA THR A 196 -10.67 3.67 -9.14
C THR A 196 -11.68 4.77 -8.86
N LEU A 197 -11.98 5.62 -9.83
CA LEU A 197 -13.03 6.62 -9.74
C LEU A 197 -14.39 5.96 -9.96
N LYS A 198 -15.35 6.20 -9.07
CA LYS A 198 -16.73 5.74 -9.23
C LYS A 198 -17.67 6.93 -9.33
N VAL A 199 -18.51 6.93 -10.37
CA VAL A 199 -19.66 7.84 -10.44
C VAL A 199 -20.71 7.31 -9.49
N SER A 200 -21.14 8.13 -8.51
CA SER A 200 -22.29 7.80 -7.68
C SER A 200 -23.51 8.58 -8.18
N LEU A 201 -24.58 7.87 -8.49
CA LEU A 201 -25.87 8.48 -8.76
C LEU A 201 -26.62 8.57 -7.43
N SER A 202 -26.78 9.78 -6.88
CA SER A 202 -27.70 9.98 -5.76
C SER A 202 -29.14 10.10 -6.28
N PRO A 203 -30.12 9.38 -5.70
CA PRO A 203 -31.51 9.41 -6.17
C PRO A 203 -32.27 10.71 -5.84
N CYS A 204 -31.66 11.64 -5.10
CA CYS A 204 -32.24 12.95 -4.84
C CYS A 204 -31.50 13.99 -5.68
N GLU A 205 -32.23 14.53 -6.66
CA GLU A 205 -31.84 15.57 -7.62
C GLU A 205 -30.87 15.10 -8.71
N TYR A 206 -31.20 15.43 -9.96
CA TYR A 206 -30.40 15.22 -11.17
C TYR A 206 -29.06 15.97 -11.05
N SER A 207 -28.12 15.41 -10.31
CA SER A 207 -26.75 15.89 -10.16
C SER A 207 -25.83 14.68 -10.10
N HIS A 208 -24.95 14.58 -11.09
CA HIS A 208 -23.91 13.55 -11.14
C HIS A 208 -22.82 13.92 -10.13
N PHE A 209 -22.65 13.13 -9.07
CA PHE A 209 -21.55 13.31 -8.12
C PHE A 209 -20.56 12.15 -8.27
N LEU A 210 -19.33 12.45 -8.70
CA LEU A 210 -18.22 11.50 -8.60
C LEU A 210 -17.75 11.46 -7.15
N LEU A 211 -17.90 10.29 -6.52
CA LEU A 211 -17.28 10.02 -5.23
C LEU A 211 -15.92 9.39 -5.52
N LEU A 212 -14.85 10.09 -5.16
CA LEU A 212 -13.61 9.40 -4.85
C LEU A 212 -13.90 8.51 -3.66
N SER A 213 -13.99 7.20 -3.88
CA SER A 213 -13.94 6.24 -2.79
C SER A 213 -12.51 6.21 -2.25
N VAL A 214 -12.12 7.27 -1.55
CA VAL A 214 -11.06 7.21 -0.56
C VAL A 214 -11.69 6.43 0.58
N LEU A 215 -11.49 5.12 0.59
CA LEU A 215 -11.59 4.37 1.84
C LEU A 215 -10.64 5.08 2.81
N ARG A 216 -11.26 5.84 3.73
CA ARG A 216 -10.60 6.76 4.66
C ARG A 216 -9.24 6.21 5.07
N PRO A 217 -8.15 7.00 5.01
CA PRO A 217 -6.96 6.65 5.76
C PRO A 217 -7.38 6.74 7.23
N TRP A 218 -7.67 5.58 7.84
CA TRP A 218 -7.88 5.54 9.28
C TRP A 218 -6.58 5.99 9.97
N LEU A 219 -6.80 6.88 10.94
CA LEU A 219 -5.83 7.54 11.83
C LEU A 219 -4.83 6.56 12.46
#